data_AF-A0A9N9DIW7-F1
#
_entry.id   AF-A0A9N9DIW7-F1
#
_cell.length_a   1.000
_cell.length_b   1.000
_cell.length_c   1.000
_cell.angle_alpha   90.00
_cell.angle_beta   90.00
_cell.angle_gamma   90.00
#
_symmetry.space_group_name_H-M   'P 1'
#
loop_
_entity.id
_entity.type
_entity.pdbx_description
1 polymer ?
#
loop_
_entity_poly.entity_id
_entity_poly.type
_entity_poly.pdbx_seq_one_letter_code
_entity_poly.pdbx_strand_id
1 'polypeptide(L)'
;MTRKVQIPTICKIKDTNEIIGGFNPMDWYSAPAPGTYSKTRRSFIFSLNLKDLNKSVFSKVIDDKHAIFQHRDFGPSFGLNKGDLKLYSMNNKLCSCSKVSYEKKIRKVITEFALEEYEVWKVVTVAAS
;
A
#
# COMPACT_ATOMS: atom_id res chain seq x y z
N MET A 1 14.14 -18.43 14.96
CA MET A 1 13.28 -17.25 15.20
C MET A 1 12.94 -16.60 13.87
N THR A 2 11.66 -16.42 13.53
CA THR A 2 11.25 -15.79 12.27
C THR A 2 11.46 -14.28 12.34
N ARG A 3 12.33 -13.76 11.46
CA ARG A 3 12.54 -12.32 11.26
C ARG A 3 11.21 -11.68 10.87
N LYS A 4 10.61 -10.89 11.76
CA LYS A 4 9.43 -10.09 11.43
C LYS A 4 9.91 -8.90 10.61
N VAL A 5 9.58 -8.90 9.33
CA VAL A 5 9.77 -7.74 8.47
C VAL A 5 8.46 -6.97 8.41
N GLN A 6 8.55 -5.66 8.56
CA GLN A 6 7.41 -4.76 8.56
C GLN A 6 7.71 -3.68 7.53
N ILE A 7 6.87 -3.56 6.50
CA ILE A 7 7.13 -2.68 5.38
C ILE A 7 6.01 -1.65 5.25
N PRO A 8 6.14 -0.47 5.88
CA PRO A 8 5.27 0.64 5.57
C PRO A 8 5.68 1.26 4.24
N THR A 9 4.67 1.50 3.41
CA THR A 9 4.74 2.32 2.20
C THR A 9 4.06 3.64 2.51
N ILE A 10 4.75 4.74 2.23
CA ILE A 10 4.27 6.11 2.43
C ILE A 10 4.39 6.85 1.10
N CYS A 11 3.31 7.49 0.66
CA CYS A 11 3.26 8.18 -0.63
C CYS A 11 2.68 9.58 -0.42
N LYS A 12 3.43 10.61 -0.85
CA LYS A 12 2.95 11.99 -0.86
C LYS A 12 2.34 12.29 -2.22
N ILE A 13 1.08 12.73 -2.22
CA ILE A 13 0.37 13.03 -3.47
C ILE A 13 0.74 14.42 -3.95
N LYS A 14 1.15 14.53 -5.21
CA LYS A 14 1.58 15.79 -5.84
C LYS A 14 0.46 16.84 -5.78
N ASP A 15 0.84 18.08 -5.47
CA ASP A 15 -0.05 19.24 -5.44
C ASP A 15 -1.22 19.11 -4.43
N THR A 16 -1.06 18.27 -3.40
CA THR A 16 -2.05 18.11 -2.33
C THR A 16 -1.40 18.07 -0.95
N ASN A 17 -2.23 18.15 0.09
CA ASN A 17 -1.82 17.98 1.49
C ASN A 17 -2.20 16.58 1.99
N GLU A 18 -2.05 15.58 1.13
CA GLU A 18 -2.48 14.21 1.41
C GLU A 18 -1.32 13.24 1.31
N ILE A 19 -1.22 12.38 2.33
CA ILE A 19 -0.32 11.23 2.35
C ILE A 19 -1.18 9.99 2.32
N ILE A 20 -0.88 9.06 1.42
CA ILE A 20 -1.52 7.75 1.39
C ILE A 20 -0.46 6.67 1.62
N GLY A 21 -0.91 5.48 2.00
CA GLY A 21 0.03 4.41 2.23
C GLY A 21 -0.63 3.12 2.65
N GLY A 22 0.22 2.17 2.99
CA GLY A 22 -0.21 0.88 3.47
C GLY A 22 0.92 0.14 4.16
N PHE A 23 0.53 -0.89 4.90
CA PHE A 23 1.45 -1.72 5.66
C PHE A 23 1.43 -3.13 5.10
N ASN A 24 2.58 -3.59 4.60
CA ASN A 24 2.78 -4.98 4.23
C ASN A 24 3.59 -5.69 5.34
N PRO A 25 3.03 -6.72 6.00
CA PRO A 25 3.74 -7.52 7.01
C PRO A 25 4.72 -8.55 6.43
N MET A 26 4.90 -8.57 5.11
CA MET A 26 5.74 -9.49 4.37
C MET A 26 6.73 -8.71 3.48
N ASP A 27 7.76 -9.39 2.99
CA ASP A 27 8.68 -8.82 1.99
C ASP A 27 7.95 -8.61 0.65
N TRP A 28 8.25 -7.50 -0.03
CA TRP A 28 7.83 -7.30 -1.42
C TRP A 28 8.62 -8.22 -2.35
N TYR A 29 7.95 -8.72 -3.39
CA TYR A 29 8.52 -9.62 -4.39
C TYR A 29 9.04 -10.95 -3.82
N SER A 30 8.48 -11.41 -2.69
CA SER A 30 8.75 -12.73 -2.11
C SER A 30 8.04 -13.87 -2.83
N ALA A 31 7.14 -13.55 -3.77
CA ALA A 31 6.31 -14.54 -4.43
C ALA A 31 7.05 -15.23 -5.60
N PRO A 32 6.77 -16.53 -5.86
CA PRO A 32 7.50 -17.33 -6.84
C PRO A 32 7.24 -16.92 -8.29
N ALA A 33 6.14 -16.21 -8.57
CA ALA A 33 5.78 -15.72 -9.90
C ALA A 33 5.17 -14.32 -9.82
N PRO A 34 5.36 -13.47 -10.85
CA PRO A 34 4.69 -12.18 -10.95
C PRO A 34 3.18 -12.38 -11.12
N GLY A 35 2.39 -11.42 -10.62
CA GLY A 35 0.93 -11.45 -10.74
C GLY A 35 0.24 -12.28 -9.67
N THR A 36 0.91 -12.50 -8.54
CA THR A 36 0.40 -13.32 -7.45
C THR A 36 -0.08 -12.47 -6.29
N TYR A 37 -0.94 -13.06 -5.46
CA TYR A 37 -1.46 -12.43 -4.27
C TYR A 37 -0.90 -13.09 -3.02
N SER A 38 -0.60 -12.29 -2.00
CA SER A 38 -0.21 -12.80 -0.68
C SER A 38 -1.32 -12.59 0.32
N LYS A 39 -1.63 -13.68 1.03
CA LYS A 39 -2.68 -13.70 2.02
C LYS A 39 -2.22 -13.03 3.31
N THR A 40 -2.94 -12.01 3.78
CA THR A 40 -2.70 -11.45 5.11
C THR A 40 -3.89 -10.65 5.66
N ARG A 41 -4.19 -10.84 6.94
CA ARG A 41 -5.15 -10.02 7.71
C ARG A 41 -4.50 -8.84 8.44
N ARG A 42 -3.16 -8.80 8.45
CA ARG A 42 -2.39 -7.80 9.19
C ARG A 42 -2.09 -6.57 8.35
N SER A 43 -2.36 -6.61 7.05
CA SER A 43 -2.25 -5.45 6.18
C SER A 43 -3.35 -4.44 6.49
N PHE A 44 -3.06 -3.17 6.24
CA PHE A 44 -4.00 -2.06 6.24
C PHE A 44 -3.52 -1.01 5.25
N ILE A 45 -4.44 -0.18 4.79
CA ILE A 45 -4.13 1.01 3.99
C ILE A 45 -4.73 2.25 4.67
N PHE A 46 -4.17 3.41 4.35
CA PHE A 46 -4.60 4.67 4.95
C PHE A 46 -4.49 5.84 3.98
N SER A 47 -5.22 6.91 4.31
CA SER A 47 -5.04 8.26 3.80
C SER A 47 -5.01 9.23 4.98
N LEU A 48 -4.04 10.12 5.02
CA LEU A 48 -3.89 11.19 5.99
C LEU A 48 -4.12 12.51 5.30
N ASN A 49 -5.08 13.29 5.79
CA ASN A 49 -5.29 14.66 5.36
C ASN A 49 -4.54 15.60 6.30
N LEU A 50 -3.44 16.19 5.84
CA LEU A 50 -2.56 17.01 6.66
C LEU A 50 -3.17 18.37 7.06
N LYS A 51 -4.28 18.79 6.42
CA LYS A 51 -5.03 19.99 6.83
C LYS A 51 -6.09 19.69 7.89
N ASP A 52 -6.63 18.48 7.89
CA ASP A 52 -7.72 18.06 8.78
C ASP A 52 -7.66 16.56 9.01
N LEU A 53 -7.01 16.15 10.09
CA LEU A 53 -6.79 14.74 10.40
C LEU A 53 -8.11 13.97 10.62
N ASN A 54 -9.21 14.64 10.94
CA ASN A 54 -10.53 13.99 11.09
C ASN A 54 -11.07 13.48 9.74
N LYS A 55 -10.57 13.99 8.62
CA LYS A 55 -10.87 13.50 7.27
C LYS A 55 -9.96 12.35 6.83
N SER A 56 -9.03 11.92 7.68
CA SER A 56 -8.15 10.79 7.41
C SER A 56 -8.94 9.47 7.42
N VAL A 57 -8.46 8.50 6.65
CA VAL A 57 -9.07 7.18 6.51
C VAL A 57 -8.08 6.11 6.93
N PHE A 58 -8.55 5.19 7.76
CA PHE A 58 -7.87 3.94 8.06
C PHE A 58 -8.75 2.79 7.59
N SER A 59 -8.19 1.86 6.83
CA SER A 59 -8.93 0.82 6.13
C SER A 59 -8.25 -0.54 6.31
N LYS A 60 -8.95 -1.48 6.94
CA LYS A 60 -8.46 -2.84 7.17
C LYS A 60 -8.80 -3.75 5.99
N VAL A 61 -8.04 -4.84 5.86
CA VAL A 61 -8.35 -5.91 4.90
C VAL A 61 -9.67 -6.59 5.26
N ILE A 62 -10.52 -6.79 4.26
CA ILE A 62 -11.70 -7.67 4.33
C ILE A 62 -11.41 -8.97 3.58
N ASP A 63 -10.86 -8.87 2.37
CA ASP A 63 -10.47 -10.03 1.56
C ASP A 63 -8.99 -10.34 1.76
N ASP A 64 -8.72 -11.19 2.75
CA ASP A 64 -7.36 -11.52 3.14
C ASP A 64 -6.58 -12.27 2.08
N LYS A 65 -7.24 -12.98 1.14
CA LYS A 65 -6.60 -13.76 0.08
C LYS A 65 -5.91 -12.88 -0.95
N HIS A 66 -6.43 -11.66 -1.16
CA HIS A 66 -5.95 -10.73 -2.17
C HIS A 66 -5.36 -9.44 -1.55
N ALA A 67 -4.94 -9.48 -0.29
CA ALA A 67 -4.51 -8.30 0.45
C ALA A 67 -3.31 -7.58 -0.19
N ILE A 68 -2.32 -8.33 -0.66
CA ILE A 68 -1.09 -7.80 -1.26
C ILE A 68 -0.93 -8.36 -2.66
N PHE A 69 -0.76 -7.51 -3.65
CA PHE A 69 -0.49 -7.90 -5.03
C PHE A 69 1.00 -7.72 -5.33
N GLN A 70 1.63 -8.75 -5.88
CA GLN A 70 3.06 -8.76 -6.19
C GLN A 70 3.28 -8.96 -7.68
N HIS A 71 3.87 -7.97 -8.34
CA HIS A 71 4.19 -8.06 -9.76
C HIS A 71 5.32 -7.09 -10.11
N ARG A 72 6.34 -7.57 -10.83
CA ARG A 72 7.60 -6.85 -11.09
C ARG A 72 7.44 -5.49 -11.78
N ASP A 73 6.39 -5.35 -12.59
CA ASP A 73 6.09 -4.12 -13.33
C ASP A 73 5.37 -3.04 -12.48
N PHE A 74 5.06 -3.35 -11.21
CA PHE A 74 4.41 -2.46 -10.27
C PHE A 74 5.26 -2.27 -9.02
N GLY A 75 5.05 -1.14 -8.35
CA GLY A 75 5.54 -0.91 -6.99
C GLY A 75 4.63 -1.57 -5.96
N PRO A 76 4.68 -1.12 -4.69
CA PRO A 76 3.76 -1.54 -3.65
C PRO A 76 2.29 -1.51 -4.12
N SER A 77 1.63 -2.66 -4.01
CA SER A 77 0.26 -2.83 -4.49
C SER A 77 -0.57 -3.63 -3.48
N PHE A 78 -1.73 -3.09 -3.13
CA PHE A 78 -2.63 -3.60 -2.11
C PHE A 78 -3.99 -3.87 -2.75
N GLY A 79 -4.56 -5.05 -2.52
CA GLY A 79 -5.88 -5.43 -2.99
C GLY A 79 -5.92 -6.03 -4.39
N LEU A 80 -7.10 -6.53 -4.77
CA LEU A 80 -7.36 -7.24 -6.02
C LEU A 80 -7.52 -6.29 -7.24
N ASN A 81 -7.13 -6.75 -8.43
CA ASN A 81 -7.38 -6.11 -9.72
C ASN A 81 -6.78 -4.69 -9.87
N LYS A 82 -7.65 -3.67 -9.88
CA LYS A 82 -7.25 -2.25 -9.92
C LYS A 82 -6.54 -1.82 -8.63
N GLY A 83 -6.65 -2.62 -7.57
CA GLY A 83 -5.99 -2.40 -6.29
C GLY A 83 -6.68 -1.31 -5.47
N ASP A 84 -6.76 -1.51 -4.17
CA ASP A 84 -7.19 -0.50 -3.23
C ASP A 84 -6.14 0.62 -3.09
N LEU A 85 -4.87 0.27 -3.31
CA LEU A 85 -3.74 1.17 -3.51
C LEU A 85 -2.74 0.50 -4.47
N LYS A 86 -2.46 1.12 -5.62
CA LYS A 86 -1.58 0.53 -6.64
C LYS A 86 -0.57 1.56 -7.16
N LEU A 87 0.72 1.31 -6.95
CA LEU A 87 1.81 2.12 -7.49
C LEU A 87 2.34 1.52 -8.80
N TYR A 88 2.47 2.34 -9.84
CA TYR A 88 3.00 1.90 -11.13
C TYR A 88 4.51 2.18 -11.21
N SER A 89 5.31 1.12 -11.42
CA SER A 89 6.78 1.21 -11.38
C SER A 89 7.35 1.89 -12.62
N MET A 90 6.80 1.60 -13.81
CA MET A 90 7.37 2.05 -15.08
C MET A 90 6.99 3.49 -15.48
N ASN A 91 5.97 4.09 -14.87
CA ASN A 91 5.41 5.37 -15.30
C ASN A 91 5.37 6.39 -14.15
N ASN A 92 6.42 7.21 -14.04
CA ASN A 92 6.36 8.58 -13.50
C ASN A 92 5.60 8.76 -12.16
N LYS A 93 5.87 7.91 -11.15
CA LYS A 93 5.27 8.05 -9.82
C LYS A 93 3.74 8.12 -9.86
N LEU A 94 3.09 7.37 -10.77
CA LEU A 94 1.63 7.30 -10.84
C LEU A 94 1.07 6.29 -9.84
N CYS A 95 -0.12 6.61 -9.33
CA CYS A 95 -0.85 5.81 -8.38
C CYS A 95 -2.34 5.79 -8.71
N SER A 96 -3.02 4.70 -8.36
CA SER A 96 -4.48 4.61 -8.38
C SER A 96 -5.02 3.99 -7.09
N CYS A 97 -6.26 4.33 -6.76
CA CYS A 97 -6.98 3.78 -5.62
C CYS A 97 -8.40 3.38 -6.04
N SER A 98 -8.77 2.15 -5.76
CA SER A 98 -10.15 1.67 -5.83
C SER A 98 -10.58 1.13 -4.45
N LYS A 99 -11.76 0.51 -4.36
CA LYS A 99 -12.17 -0.18 -3.14
C LYS A 99 -12.64 -1.57 -3.53
N VAL A 100 -11.85 -2.59 -3.19
CA VAL A 100 -12.09 -3.98 -3.59
C VAL A 100 -11.88 -4.91 -2.41
N SER A 101 -10.65 -4.98 -1.87
CA SER A 101 -10.25 -5.93 -0.83
C SER A 101 -10.17 -5.32 0.56
N TYR A 102 -10.26 -3.99 0.68
CA TYR A 102 -10.19 -3.26 1.96
C TYR A 102 -11.53 -2.60 2.31
N GLU A 103 -11.73 -2.33 3.59
CA GLU A 103 -13.01 -1.91 4.18
C GLU A 103 -13.52 -0.58 3.63
N LYS A 104 -12.62 0.40 3.54
CA LYS A 104 -12.90 1.79 3.19
C LYS A 104 -12.06 2.23 1.99
N LYS A 105 -12.66 3.06 1.16
CA LYS A 105 -11.96 3.75 0.08
C LYS A 105 -11.07 4.84 0.70
N ILE A 106 -9.78 4.85 0.37
CA ILE A 106 -8.83 5.84 0.93
C ILE A 106 -8.79 7.16 0.16
N ARG A 107 -9.27 7.18 -1.10
CA ARG A 107 -9.32 8.40 -1.93
C ARG A 107 -10.57 8.42 -2.80
N LYS A 108 -11.22 9.58 -2.97
CA LYS A 108 -12.46 9.68 -3.77
C LYS A 108 -12.21 9.59 -5.27
N VAL A 109 -11.08 10.10 -5.75
CA VAL A 109 -10.67 10.09 -7.17
C VAL A 109 -10.61 8.67 -7.71
N ILE A 110 -11.19 8.44 -8.89
CA ILE A 110 -11.27 7.11 -9.54
C ILE A 110 -10.18 6.97 -10.62
N THR A 111 -9.61 8.08 -11.08
CA THR A 111 -8.53 8.13 -12.05
C THR A 111 -7.17 8.02 -11.39
N GLU A 112 -6.14 7.80 -12.21
CA GLU A 112 -4.75 7.86 -11.79
C GLU A 112 -4.36 9.28 -11.35
N PHE A 113 -3.39 9.36 -10.45
CA PHE A 113 -2.84 10.62 -9.95
C PHE A 113 -1.34 10.48 -9.70
N ALA A 114 -0.64 11.62 -9.77
CA ALA A 114 0.81 11.67 -9.58
C ALA A 114 1.18 11.77 -8.09
N LEU A 115 2.25 11.09 -7.73
CA LEU A 115 2.93 11.26 -6.44
C LEU A 115 4.09 12.24 -6.62
N GLU A 116 4.30 13.07 -5.60
CA GLU A 116 5.51 13.89 -5.49
C GLU A 116 6.70 12.99 -5.14
N GLU A 117 6.48 12.08 -4.19
CA GLU A 117 7.45 11.13 -3.67
C GLU A 117 6.75 9.92 -3.05
N TYR A 118 7.49 8.81 -2.93
CA TYR A 118 7.07 7.69 -2.12
C TYR A 118 8.29 7.02 -1.50
N GLU A 119 8.08 6.43 -0.34
CA GLU A 119 9.10 5.73 0.43
C GLU A 119 8.58 4.36 0.84
N VAL A 120 9.47 3.38 0.82
CA VAL A 120 9.21 2.01 1.27
C VAL A 120 10.27 1.67 2.30
N TRP A 121 9.85 1.52 3.55
CA TRP A 121 10.77 1.31 4.67
C TRP A 121 10.78 -0.15 5.07
N LYS A 122 11.94 -0.72 5.39
CA LYS A 122 12.02 -2.07 5.98
C LYS A 122 12.35 -1.95 7.46
N VAL A 123 11.36 -2.15 8.32
CA VAL A 123 11.57 -2.18 9.77
C VAL A 123 12.01 -3.58 10.18
N VAL A 124 13.15 -3.66 10.85
CA VAL A 124 13.75 -4.91 11.34
C VAL A 124 13.84 -4.86 12.86
N THR A 125 13.36 -5.92 13.52
CA THR A 125 13.59 -6.08 14.96
C THR A 125 14.96 -6.71 15.16
N VAL A 126 15.85 -6.00 15.86
CA VAL A 126 17.08 -6.57 16.42
C VAL A 126 16.78 -7.09 17.81
N ALA A 127 17.25 -8.30 18.14
CA ALA A 127 17.22 -8.77 19.52
C ALA A 127 18.13 -7.86 20.35
N ALA A 128 17.66 -7.40 21.51
CA ALA A 128 18.55 -6.82 22.49
C ALA A 128 19.52 -7.93 22.95
N SER A 129 20.81 -7.67 22.83
CA SER A 129 21.90 -8.53 23.31
C SER A 129 21.81 -8.74 24.82
#